data_AF-A0A6A4LU51-F1
#
_entry.id   AF-A0A6A4LU51-F1
#
_cell.length_a   1.000
_cell.length_b   1.000
_cell.length_c   1.000
_cell.angle_alpha   90.00
_cell.angle_beta   90.00
_cell.angle_gamma   90.00
#
_symmetry.space_group_name_H-M   'P 1'
#
loop_
_entity.id
_entity.type
_entity.pdbx_description
1 polymer ?
#
loop_
_entity_poly.entity_id
_entity_poly.type
_entity_poly.pdbx_seq_one_letter_code
_entity_poly.pdbx_strand_id
1 'polypeptide(L)'
;MNPVKKQVPVLIRNKKPICESMIIVQYINEVWKNESPLLPSDPYKRAQARFWSDFVDNKIYTLGKKVWLSTGEDLEAAESELVECFKQLEGELGDKP
;
A
#
# COMPACT_ATOMS: atom_id res chain seq x y z
N MET A 1 -17.71 -11.60 -0.75
CA MET A 1 -17.17 -11.83 0.60
C MET A 1 -15.77 -12.41 0.52
N ASN A 2 -14.97 -12.23 1.57
CA ASN A 2 -13.62 -12.76 1.72
C ASN A 2 -13.61 -13.95 2.70
N PRO A 3 -13.93 -15.18 2.26
CA PRO A 3 -13.95 -16.33 3.16
C PRO A 3 -12.56 -16.77 3.62
N VAL A 4 -11.50 -16.40 2.89
CA VAL A 4 -10.12 -16.83 3.14
C VAL A 4 -9.50 -16.03 4.29
N LYS A 5 -9.33 -14.72 4.12
CA LYS A 5 -8.67 -13.87 5.14
C LYS A 5 -9.65 -13.23 6.12
N LYS A 6 -10.94 -13.18 5.80
CA LYS A 6 -11.99 -12.54 6.63
C LYS A 6 -11.66 -11.09 7.02
N GLN A 7 -10.92 -10.41 6.15
CA GLN A 7 -10.45 -9.03 6.33
C GLN A 7 -11.14 -8.09 5.34
N VAL A 8 -11.28 -6.84 5.77
CA VAL A 8 -11.61 -5.70 4.93
C VAL A 8 -10.32 -5.03 4.41
N PRO A 9 -10.36 -4.31 3.28
CA PRO A 9 -11.52 -4.05 2.41
C PRO A 9 -11.90 -5.23 1.51
N VAL A 10 -13.19 -5.28 1.14
CA VAL A 10 -13.73 -6.18 0.10
C VAL A 10 -14.61 -5.35 -0.84
N LEU A 11 -14.20 -5.23 -2.10
CA LEU A 11 -15.02 -4.59 -3.14
C LEU A 11 -15.99 -5.61 -3.72
N ILE A 12 -17.29 -5.27 -3.83
CA ILE A 12 -18.30 -6.13 -4.46
C ILE A 12 -18.80 -5.45 -5.73
N ARG A 13 -18.43 -5.97 -6.90
CA ARG A 13 -18.93 -5.50 -8.20
C ARG A 13 -19.76 -6.59 -8.87
N ASN A 14 -21.02 -6.30 -9.18
CA ASN A 14 -21.95 -7.26 -9.80
C ASN A 14 -22.00 -8.59 -9.05
N LYS A 15 -22.12 -8.53 -7.72
CA LYS A 15 -22.12 -9.68 -6.79
C LYS A 15 -20.82 -10.49 -6.76
N LYS A 16 -19.75 -10.06 -7.45
CA LYS A 16 -18.43 -10.71 -7.44
C LYS A 16 -17.50 -9.96 -6.48
N PRO A 17 -16.92 -10.64 -5.48
CA PRO A 17 -16.01 -9.99 -4.54
C PRO A 17 -14.57 -9.94 -5.04
N ILE A 18 -13.90 -8.83 -4.74
CA ILE A 18 -12.46 -8.64 -4.90
C ILE A 18 -11.90 -8.27 -3.51
N CYS A 19 -10.84 -8.94 -3.09
CA CYS A 19 -10.21 -8.79 -1.77
C CYS A 19 -8.79 -8.23 -1.93
N GLU A 20 -8.18 -7.80 -0.83
CA GLU A 20 -6.89 -7.08 -0.77
C GLU A 20 -6.96 -5.66 -1.36
N SER A 21 -6.56 -4.66 -0.56
CA SER A 21 -6.58 -3.25 -0.95
C SER A 21 -5.90 -2.99 -2.30
N MET A 22 -4.67 -3.48 -2.48
CA MET A 22 -3.90 -3.23 -3.71
C MET A 22 -4.37 -4.03 -4.92
N ILE A 23 -5.05 -5.16 -4.73
CA ILE A 23 -5.72 -5.86 -5.83
C ILE A 23 -7.00 -5.09 -6.21
N ILE A 24 -7.74 -4.57 -5.23
CA ILE A 24 -8.92 -3.72 -5.47
C ILE A 24 -8.54 -2.47 -6.26
N VAL A 25 -7.47 -1.76 -5.87
CA VAL A 25 -6.97 -0.58 -6.59
C VAL A 25 -6.60 -0.90 -8.04
N GLN A 26 -5.91 -2.01 -8.28
CA GLN A 26 -5.57 -2.46 -9.63
C GLN A 26 -6.80 -2.77 -10.46
N TYR A 27 -7.78 -3.47 -9.88
CA TYR A 27 -9.05 -3.75 -10.52
C TYR A 27 -9.79 -2.47 -10.92
N ILE A 28 -9.83 -1.48 -10.03
CA ILE A 28 -10.44 -0.18 -10.30
C ILE A 28 -9.72 0.50 -11.47
N ASN A 29 -8.39 0.54 -11.45
CA ASN A 29 -7.59 1.13 -12.53
C ASN A 29 -7.83 0.47 -13.90
N GLU A 30 -8.06 -0.84 -13.93
CA GLU A 30 -8.31 -1.59 -15.17
C GLU A 30 -9.74 -1.42 -15.69
N VAL A 31 -10.72 -1.32 -14.79
CA VAL A 31 -12.15 -1.19 -15.15
C VAL A 31 -12.52 0.23 -15.56
N TRP A 32 -11.99 1.25 -14.88
CA TRP A 32 -12.26 2.68 -15.14
C TRP A 32 -11.07 3.39 -15.78
N LYS A 33 -10.40 2.70 -16.70
CA LYS A 33 -9.11 3.11 -17.29
C LYS A 33 -9.12 4.49 -18.00
N ASN A 34 -10.28 4.97 -18.41
CA ASN A 34 -10.42 6.17 -19.25
C ASN A 34 -10.72 7.45 -18.48
N GLU A 35 -10.98 7.38 -17.17
CA GLU A 35 -11.37 8.57 -16.38
C GLU A 35 -10.16 9.20 -15.70
N SER A 36 -9.34 8.40 -15.02
CA SER A 36 -8.09 8.84 -14.40
C SER A 36 -7.22 7.63 -14.04
N PRO A 37 -6.17 7.29 -14.81
CA PRO A 37 -5.35 6.12 -14.53
C PRO A 37 -4.57 6.31 -13.22
N LEU A 38 -4.77 5.39 -12.28
CA LEU A 38 -4.06 5.32 -11.01
C LEU A 38 -2.64 4.75 -11.16
N LEU A 39 -2.42 3.92 -12.18
CA LEU A 39 -1.13 3.28 -12.44
C LEU A 39 -0.56 3.71 -13.81
N PRO A 40 0.78 3.85 -13.91
CA PRO A 40 1.42 4.12 -15.20
C PRO A 40 1.10 3.07 -16.27
N SER A 41 1.01 3.50 -17.52
CA SER A 41 0.86 2.62 -18.69
C SER A 41 2.18 1.92 -19.07
N ASP A 42 3.31 2.59 -18.83
CA ASP A 42 4.64 2.01 -19.02
C ASP A 42 4.88 0.82 -18.06
N PRO A 43 5.28 -0.36 -18.55
CA PRO A 43 5.45 -1.54 -17.72
C PRO A 43 6.49 -1.38 -16.60
N TYR A 44 7.60 -0.70 -16.87
CA TYR A 44 8.66 -0.52 -15.88
C TYR A 44 8.20 0.42 -14.76
N LYS A 45 7.65 1.59 -15.10
CA LYS A 45 7.09 2.53 -14.11
C LYS A 45 5.96 1.91 -13.30
N ARG A 46 5.11 1.07 -13.91
CA ARG A 46 4.07 0.32 -13.20
C ARG A 46 4.66 -0.71 -12.23
N ALA A 47 5.74 -1.38 -12.60
CA ALA A 47 6.45 -2.28 -11.70
C ALA A 47 7.06 -1.52 -10.51
N GLN A 48 7.64 -0.34 -10.74
CA GLN A 48 8.14 0.53 -9.67
C GLN A 48 7.01 0.98 -8.72
N ALA A 49 5.87 1.43 -9.25
CA ALA A 49 4.72 1.79 -8.42
C ALA A 49 4.21 0.61 -7.56
N ARG A 50 4.20 -0.61 -8.12
CA ARG A 50 3.84 -1.82 -7.37
C ARG A 50 4.85 -2.16 -6.29
N PHE A 51 6.14 -2.00 -6.57
CA PHE A 51 7.21 -2.22 -5.59
C PHE A 51 7.06 -1.29 -4.38
N TRP A 52 6.90 0.01 -4.61
CA TRP A 52 6.71 0.97 -3.52
C TRP A 52 5.41 0.75 -2.75
N SER A 53 4.34 0.35 -3.43
CA SER A 53 3.10 -0.05 -2.74
C SER A 53 3.30 -1.27 -1.83
N ASP A 54 4.05 -2.28 -2.27
CA ASP A 54 4.36 -3.45 -1.45
C ASP A 54 5.25 -3.07 -0.25
N PHE A 55 6.20 -2.16 -0.46
CA PHE A 55 7.03 -1.60 0.62
C PHE A 55 6.15 -0.95 1.70
N VAL A 56 5.16 -0.15 1.32
CA VAL A 56 4.21 0.48 2.26
C VAL A 56 3.41 -0.59 3.03
N ASP A 57 2.83 -1.57 2.34
CA ASP A 57 1.98 -2.60 2.94
C ASP A 57 2.79 -3.49 3.92
N ASN A 58 4.03 -3.83 3.59
CA ASN A 58 4.83 -4.76 4.39
C ASN A 58 5.65 -4.08 5.49
N LYS A 59 6.21 -2.90 5.24
CA LYS A 59 7.09 -2.19 6.19
C LYS A 59 6.32 -1.16 6.99
N ILE A 60 5.76 -0.16 6.32
CA ILE A 60 5.20 1.02 6.99
C ILE A 60 3.97 0.65 7.81
N TYR A 61 3.06 -0.17 7.28
CA TYR A 61 1.89 -0.60 8.04
C TYR A 61 2.28 -1.41 9.28
N THR A 62 3.22 -2.35 9.15
CA THR A 62 3.70 -3.19 10.26
C THR A 62 4.37 -2.36 11.35
N LEU A 63 5.28 -1.46 10.98
CA LEU A 63 5.99 -0.59 11.91
C LEU A 63 5.06 0.44 12.54
N GLY A 64 4.20 1.08 11.76
CA GLY A 64 3.20 2.03 12.27
C GLY A 64 2.25 1.37 13.29
N LYS A 65 1.86 0.12 13.05
CA LYS A 65 1.11 -0.67 14.04
C LYS A 65 1.93 -0.96 15.29
N LYS A 66 3.23 -1.30 15.16
CA LYS A 66 4.12 -1.52 16.31
C LYS A 66 4.26 -0.25 17.15
N VAL A 67 4.50 0.90 16.52
CA VAL A 67 4.55 2.22 17.19
C VAL A 67 3.27 2.49 17.99
N TRP A 68 2.09 2.21 17.43
CA TRP A 68 0.83 2.42 18.15
C TRP A 68 0.58 1.49 19.34
N LEU A 69 1.18 0.30 19.35
CA LEU A 69 0.86 -0.77 20.30
C LEU A 69 1.98 -1.05 21.32
N SER A 70 3.18 -0.56 21.07
CA SER A 70 4.38 -0.79 21.90
C SER A 70 4.65 0.36 22.86
N THR A 71 5.50 0.13 23.85
CA THR A 71 5.99 1.13 24.81
C THR A 71 7.46 0.85 25.14
N GLY A 72 8.16 1.84 25.73
CA GLY A 72 9.56 1.70 26.13
C GLY A 72 10.50 1.49 24.94
N GLU A 73 11.55 0.68 25.12
CA GLU A 73 12.59 0.45 24.11
C GLU A 73 12.04 -0.07 22.77
N ASP A 74 10.99 -0.90 22.82
CA ASP A 74 10.35 -1.44 21.62
C ASP A 74 9.64 -0.37 20.78
N LEU A 75 9.10 0.67 21.44
CA LEU A 75 8.51 1.83 20.78
C LEU A 75 9.61 2.67 20.13
N GLU A 76 10.65 3.02 20.88
CA GLU A 76 11.76 3.86 20.39
C GLU A 76 12.45 3.23 19.16
N ALA A 77 12.66 1.90 19.19
CA ALA A 77 13.21 1.16 18.06
C ALA A 77 12.27 1.19 16.83
N ALA A 78 10.96 1.00 17.04
CA ALA A 78 9.97 1.02 15.97
C ALA A 78 9.81 2.41 15.35
N GLU A 79 9.84 3.47 16.15
CA GLU A 79 9.79 4.86 15.68
C GLU A 79 11.00 5.19 14.82
N SER A 80 12.20 4.82 15.28
CA SER A 80 13.44 5.02 14.53
C SER A 80 13.41 4.30 13.17
N GLU A 81 13.01 3.02 13.14
CA GLU A 81 12.91 2.27 11.88
C GLU A 81 11.82 2.84 10.95
N LEU A 82 10.70 3.30 11.49
CA LEU A 82 9.62 3.92 10.72
C LEU A 82 10.06 5.24 10.09
N VAL A 83 10.83 6.07 10.82
CA VAL A 83 11.40 7.32 10.29
C VAL A 83 12.36 7.03 9.13
N GLU A 84 13.19 6.00 9.22
CA GLU A 84 14.05 5.60 8.10
C GLU A 84 13.24 5.13 6.88
N CYS A 85 12.13 4.40 7.09
CA CYS A 85 11.21 4.05 6.00
C CYS A 85 10.60 5.30 5.33
N PHE A 86 10.23 6.31 6.12
CA PHE A 86 9.72 7.57 5.56
C PHE A 86 10.79 8.33 4.78
N LYS A 87 12.04 8.38 5.26
CA LYS A 87 13.15 8.97 4.49
C LYS A 87 13.37 8.26 3.15
N GLN A 88 13.19 6.94 3.09
CA GLN A 88 13.24 6.20 1.82
C GLN A 88 12.11 6.61 0.87
N LEU A 89 10.89 6.79 1.38
CA LEU A 89 9.78 7.31 0.58
C LEU A 89 9.98 8.76 0.14
N GLU A 90 10.53 9.62 0.99
CA GLU A 90 10.90 10.99 0.63
C GLU A 90 11.97 11.01 -0.48
N GLY A 91 12.97 10.14 -0.36
CA GLY A 91 14.00 9.97 -1.38
C GLY A 91 13.44 9.46 -2.71
N GLU A 92 12.50 8.51 -2.68
CA GLU A 92 11.75 8.13 -3.88
C GLU A 92 10.98 9.33 -4.42
N LEU A 93 10.19 10.02 -3.60
CA LEU A 93 9.36 11.14 -4.02
C LEU A 93 10.18 12.22 -4.74
N GLY A 94 11.32 12.62 -4.17
CA GLY A 94 12.16 13.69 -4.69
C GLY A 94 11.34 14.97 -4.93
N ASP A 95 11.59 15.65 -6.04
CA ASP A 95 10.88 16.89 -6.43
C ASP A 95 9.73 16.62 -7.43
N LYS A 96 9.17 15.40 -7.44
CA LYS A 96 8.05 15.09 -8.35
C LYS A 96 6.85 16.02 -8.05
N PRO A 97 6.18 16.55 -9.10
CA PRO A 97 5.08 17.51 -8.94
C PRO A 97 3.83 16.92 -8.29
#